data_AF-A0A831T2M7-F1
#
_entry.id   AF-A0A831T2M7-F1
#
_cell.length_a   1.000
_cell.length_b   1.000
_cell.length_c   1.000
_cell.angle_alpha   90.00
_cell.angle_beta   90.00
_cell.angle_gamma   90.00
#
_symmetry.space_group_name_H-M   'P 1'
#
loop_
_entity.id
_entity.type
_entity.pdbx_description
1 polymer ?
#
loop_
_entity_poly.entity_id
_entity_poly.type
_entity_poly.pdbx_seq_one_letter_code
_entity_poly.pdbx_strand_id
1 'polypeptide(L)'
;MSSLKLIGERVWCPFCEDYEQLLRVSKTAKLADVSTRTIYRYIEEGIVYAIKVAGKTYRVCSGCLLRQDLDSRREKYSSDKK
;
A
#
# COMPACT_ATOMS: atom_id res chain seq x y z
N MET A 1 11.80 10.25 -12.28
CA MET A 1 10.54 9.55 -12.59
C MET A 1 10.76 8.07 -12.31
N SER A 2 10.31 7.58 -11.16
CA SER A 2 10.60 6.21 -10.70
C SER A 2 9.79 5.19 -11.52
N SER A 3 10.49 4.37 -12.30
CA SER A 3 9.89 3.32 -13.13
C SER A 3 9.23 2.26 -12.25
N LEU A 4 7.90 2.21 -12.28
CA LEU A 4 7.14 1.08 -11.77
C LEU A 4 7.49 -0.16 -12.60
N LYS A 5 8.17 -1.15 -12.02
CA LYS A 5 8.37 -2.45 -12.67
C LYS A 5 7.09 -3.28 -12.48
N LEU A 6 6.34 -3.49 -13.57
CA LEU A 6 5.16 -4.33 -13.61
C LEU A 6 5.58 -5.74 -14.07
N ILE A 7 5.26 -6.76 -13.27
CA ILE A 7 5.34 -8.17 -13.70
C ILE A 7 3.91 -8.72 -13.68
N GLY A 8 3.27 -8.82 -14.85
CA GLY A 8 1.83 -9.12 -14.94
C GLY A 8 0.98 -8.03 -14.28
N GLU A 9 -0.05 -8.42 -13.51
CA GLU A 9 -0.90 -7.51 -12.71
C GLU A 9 -0.32 -7.16 -11.32
N ARG A 10 0.91 -7.59 -11.02
CA ARG A 10 1.55 -7.41 -9.70
C ARG A 10 2.55 -6.26 -9.74
N VAL A 11 2.60 -5.50 -8.65
CA VAL A 11 3.45 -4.31 -8.51
C VAL A 11 4.40 -4.51 -7.35
N TRP A 12 5.65 -4.08 -7.51
CA TRP A 12 6.62 -4.08 -6.42
C TRP A 12 6.12 -3.22 -5.24
N CYS A 13 6.00 -3.83 -4.06
CA CYS A 13 5.66 -3.14 -2.82
C CYS A 13 6.93 -2.98 -1.97
N PRO A 14 7.37 -1.76 -1.64
CA PRO A 14 8.57 -1.55 -0.83
C PRO A 14 8.41 -2.00 0.62
N PHE A 15 7.18 -2.07 1.14
CA PHE A 15 6.93 -2.52 2.52
C PHE A 15 6.85 -4.03 2.65
N CYS A 16 6.48 -4.73 1.57
CA CYS A 16 6.43 -6.20 1.57
C CYS A 16 7.70 -6.81 0.98
N GLU A 17 8.56 -5.99 0.37
CA GLU A 17 9.76 -6.41 -0.37
C GLU A 17 9.44 -7.53 -1.38
N ASP A 18 8.27 -7.42 -2.03
CA ASP A 18 7.71 -8.45 -2.92
C ASP A 18 6.77 -7.83 -3.97
N TYR A 19 6.48 -8.60 -5.04
CA TYR A 19 5.48 -8.26 -6.05
C TYR A 19 4.08 -8.63 -5.58
N GLU A 20 3.31 -7.61 -5.21
CA GLU A 20 1.99 -7.77 -4.59
C GLU A 20 0.86 -7.33 -5.52
N GLN A 21 -0.33 -7.88 -5.28
CA GLN A 21 -1.53 -7.41 -5.97
C GLN A 21 -2.02 -6.12 -5.30
N LEU A 22 -2.37 -5.12 -6.12
CA LEU A 22 -3.01 -3.91 -5.60
C LEU A 22 -4.53 -4.01 -5.75
N LEU A 23 -5.25 -3.82 -4.65
CA LEU A 23 -6.70 -3.92 -4.58
C LEU A 23 -7.37 -2.55 -4.52
N ARG A 24 -8.65 -2.46 -4.92
CA ARG A 24 -9.43 -1.22 -4.72
C ARG A 24 -9.63 -0.99 -3.21
N VAL A 25 -9.64 0.28 -2.79
CA VAL A 25 -9.93 0.67 -1.40
C VAL A 25 -11.16 -0.02 -0.81
N SER A 26 -12.26 -0.15 -1.58
CA SER A 26 -13.47 -0.84 -1.12
C SER A 26 -13.27 -2.33 -0.85
N LYS A 27 -12.46 -3.03 -1.67
CA LYS A 27 -12.14 -4.44 -1.47
C LYS A 27 -11.17 -4.61 -0.29
N THR A 28 -10.17 -3.75 -0.20
CA THR A 28 -9.23 -3.67 0.92
C THR A 28 -9.94 -3.48 2.25
N ALA A 29 -10.88 -2.54 2.33
CA ALA A 29 -11.68 -2.28 3.52
C ALA A 29 -12.47 -3.53 3.97
N LYS A 30 -13.09 -4.25 3.03
CA LYS A 30 -13.79 -5.50 3.31
C LYS A 30 -12.88 -6.61 3.81
N LEU A 31 -11.68 -6.75 3.24
CA LEU A 31 -10.73 -7.80 3.63
C LEU A 31 -10.13 -7.56 5.03
N ALA A 32 -9.91 -6.30 5.38
CA ALA A 32 -9.34 -5.91 6.66
C ALA A 32 -10.42 -5.67 7.75
N ASP A 33 -11.70 -5.88 7.42
CA ASP A 33 -12.86 -5.58 8.29
C ASP A 33 -12.80 -4.16 8.92
N VAL A 34 -12.52 -3.17 8.08
CA VAL A 34 -12.47 -1.75 8.49
C VAL A 34 -13.24 -0.87 7.53
N SER A 35 -13.54 0.36 7.96
CA SER A 35 -14.14 1.35 7.08
C SER A 35 -13.19 1.77 5.94
N THR A 36 -13.76 2.22 4.81
CA THR A 36 -12.97 2.83 3.73
C THR A 36 -12.20 4.07 4.19
N ARG A 37 -12.77 4.84 5.12
CA ARG A 37 -12.11 5.99 5.76
C ARG A 37 -10.83 5.58 6.48
N THR A 38 -10.87 4.44 7.18
CA THR A 38 -9.70 3.87 7.86
C THR A 38 -8.59 3.54 6.85
N ILE A 39 -8.94 2.97 5.70
CA ILE A 39 -7.95 2.69 4.64
C ILE A 39 -7.32 3.98 4.10
N TYR A 40 -8.13 5.03 3.85
CA TYR A 40 -7.58 6.32 3.41
C TYR A 40 -6.63 6.92 4.44
N ARG A 41 -6.98 6.84 5.73
CA ARG A 41 -6.08 7.24 6.82
C ARG A 41 -4.77 6.45 6.78
N TYR A 42 -4.80 5.13 6.59
CA TYR A 42 -3.58 4.32 6.49
C TYR A 42 -2.69 4.72 5.29
N ILE A 43 -3.29 5.15 4.19
CA ILE A 43 -2.55 5.67 3.03
C ILE A 43 -1.90 7.02 3.38
N GLU A 44 -2.66 7.94 4.00
CA GLU A 44 -2.18 9.25 4.42
C GLU A 44 -1.05 9.17 5.46
N GLU A 45 -1.15 8.23 6.39
CA GLU A 45 -0.14 7.94 7.42
C GLU A 45 1.05 7.12 6.88
N GLY A 46 1.01 6.68 5.62
CA GLY A 46 2.09 5.89 5.00
C GLY A 46 2.24 4.47 5.57
N ILE A 47 1.22 3.94 6.25
CA ILE A 47 1.22 2.60 6.86
C ILE A 47 1.13 1.51 5.79
N VAL A 48 0.46 1.81 4.67
CA VAL A 48 0.27 0.87 3.56
C VAL A 48 0.79 1.46 2.26
N TYR A 49 1.34 0.60 1.40
CA TYR A 49 1.74 1.03 0.06
C TYR A 49 0.49 1.19 -0.79
N ALA A 50 0.35 2.35 -1.41
CA ALA A 50 -0.75 2.63 -2.31
C ALA A 50 -0.32 3.49 -3.50
N ILE A 51 -0.95 3.23 -4.64
CA ILE A 51 -0.74 3.97 -5.88
C ILE A 51 -2.03 4.68 -6.24
N LYS A 52 -1.92 5.96 -6.54
CA LYS A 52 -3.01 6.73 -7.14
C LYS A 52 -3.14 6.33 -8.60
N VAL A 53 -4.28 5.75 -8.97
CA VAL A 53 -4.64 5.47 -10.36
C VAL A 53 -5.55 6.57 -10.88
N ALA A 54 -5.58 6.74 -12.21
CA ALA A 54 -6.26 7.83 -12.93
C ALA A 54 -7.49 8.39 -12.18
N GLY A 55 -7.45 9.70 -11.89
CA GLY A 55 -8.46 10.40 -11.08
C GLY A 55 -8.13 10.47 -9.58
N LYS A 56 -9.14 10.22 -8.74
CA LYS A 56 -9.08 10.30 -7.26
C LYS A 56 -9.02 8.94 -6.56
N THR A 57 -8.81 7.84 -7.30
CA THR A 57 -8.92 6.49 -6.74
C THR A 57 -7.55 5.89 -6.44
N TYR A 58 -7.46 5.17 -5.32
CA TYR A 58 -6.24 4.49 -4.90
C TYR A 58 -6.36 2.98 -5.11
N ARG A 59 -5.20 2.36 -5.35
CA ARG A 59 -4.97 0.92 -5.33
C ARG A 59 -4.00 0.62 -4.19
N VAL A 60 -4.39 -0.27 -3.28
CA VAL A 60 -3.68 -0.54 -2.02
C VAL A 60 -3.10 -1.94 -2.05
N CYS A 61 -1.85 -2.08 -1.62
CA CYS A 61 -1.19 -3.37 -1.51
C CYS A 61 -1.91 -4.29 -0.52
N SER A 62 -2.26 -5.50 -0.95
CA SER A 62 -2.88 -6.51 -0.10
C SER A 62 -1.95 -7.00 1.02
N GLY A 63 -0.66 -7.19 0.71
CA GLY A 63 0.32 -7.70 1.68
C GLY A 63 0.56 -6.76 2.87
N CYS A 64 0.44 -5.44 2.66
CA CYS A 64 0.62 -4.45 3.73
C CYS A 64 -0.39 -4.59 4.86
N LEU A 65 -1.61 -5.09 4.57
CA LEU A 65 -2.67 -5.25 5.56
C LEU A 65 -2.49 -6.50 6.41
N LEU A 66 -1.90 -7.54 5.82
CA LEU A 66 -1.81 -8.88 6.42
C LEU A 66 -0.51 -9.09 7.20
N ARG A 67 0.58 -8.47 6.74
CA ARG A 67 1.86 -8.53 7.46
C ARG A 67 1.79 -7.46 8.55
N GLN A 68 1.65 -7.86 9.81
CA GLN A 68 1.48 -6.97 10.98
C GLN A 68 2.73 -6.84 11.87
N ASP A 69 3.95 -7.08 11.37
CA ASP A 69 5.16 -6.66 12.09
C ASP A 69 5.33 -5.14 11.99
N LEU A 70 4.63 -4.44 12.89
CA LEU A 70 4.49 -2.97 12.92
C LEU A 70 5.69 -2.26 13.56
N ASP A 71 6.63 -2.99 14.16
CA ASP A 71 7.76 -2.37 14.88
C ASP A 71 8.94 -1.97 13.97
N SER A 72 9.18 -2.69 12.88
CA SER A 72 10.40 -2.49 12.06
C SER A 72 10.25 -1.50 10.88
N ARG A 73 9.03 -0.99 10.63
CA ARG A 73 8.69 -0.32 9.35
C ARG A 73 8.65 1.20 9.38
N ARG A 74 8.63 1.83 10.56
CA ARG A 74 8.62 3.31 10.71
C ARG A 74 9.94 3.98 10.30
N GLU A 75 11.06 3.28 10.40
CA GLU A 75 12.39 3.88 10.17
C GLU A 75 12.77 3.95 8.67
N LYS A 76 12.32 2.99 7.85
CA LYS A 76 12.75 2.88 6.44
C LYS A 76 12.13 3.95 5.53
N TYR A 77 10.87 4.36 5.75
CA TYR A 77 10.18 5.29 4.85
C TYR A 77 10.52 6.78 5.09
N SER A 78 10.92 7.16 6.31
CA SER A 78 11.29 8.56 6.61
C SER A 78 12.65 8.96 6.01
N SER A 79 13.52 7.98 5.74
CA SER A 79 14.88 8.21 5.24
C SER A 79 14.97 8.38 3.71
N ASP A 80 14.00 7.88 2.94
CA ASP A 80 13.97 7.97 1.47
C ASP A 80 13.35 9.28 0.93
N LYS A 81 13.02 10.23 1.82
CA LYS A 81 12.43 11.53 1.47
C LYS A 81 13.44 12.68 1.40
N LYS A 82 14.75 12.38 1.35
CA LYS A 82 15.83 13.37 1.30
C LYS A 82 16.51 13.43 -0.07
#